data_AF-A0A2V6GPY4-F1
#
_entry.id   AF-A0A2V6GPY4-F1
#
_cell.length_a   1.000
_cell.length_b   1.000
_cell.length_c   1.000
_cell.angle_alpha   90.00
_cell.angle_beta   90.00
_cell.angle_gamma   90.00
#
_symmetry.space_group_name_H-M   'P 1'
#
loop_
_entity.id
_entity.type
_entity.pdbx_description
1 polymer ?
#
loop_
_entity_poly.entity_id
_entity_poly.type
_entity_poly.pdbx_seq_one_letter_code
_entity_poly.pdbx_strand_id
1 'polypeptide(L)' 'MEHWTHQSDPIPFALAEYNAGASRAQRWSGGNGVAEIPESQFLQKIDFPATRRYVESIIDRYEFYRRRGRM' A
#
# COMPACT_ATOMS: atom_id res chain seq x y z
N MET A 1 4.28 2.37 13.14
CA MET A 1 3.40 1.80 12.09
C MET A 1 2.01 1.56 12.68
N GLU A 2 1.32 2.61 13.14
CA GLU A 2 0.00 2.46 13.77
C GLU A 2 -1.15 2.93 12.86
N HIS A 3 -0.85 3.65 11.76
CA HIS A 3 -1.87 4.33 10.95
C HIS A 3 -2.73 3.40 10.09
N TRP A 4 -2.21 2.24 9.68
CA TRP A 4 -2.87 1.35 8.69
C TRP A 4 -3.30 0.00 9.28
N THR A 5 -3.15 -0.21 10.59
CA THR A 5 -3.44 -1.50 11.24
C THR A 5 -4.89 -1.96 11.15
N HIS A 6 -5.80 -1.05 10.81
CA HIS A 6 -7.21 -1.33 10.54
C HIS A 6 -7.46 -1.92 9.15
N GLN A 7 -6.50 -1.86 8.23
CA GLN A 7 -6.59 -2.47 6.91
C GLN A 7 -6.20 -3.95 7.01
N SER A 8 -6.92 -4.82 6.30
CA SER A 8 -6.60 -6.24 6.20
C SER A 8 -5.18 -6.49 5.67
N ASP A 9 -4.72 -5.65 4.74
CA ASP A 9 -3.32 -5.59 4.30
C ASP A 9 -2.77 -4.15 4.45
N PRO A 10 -2.02 -3.86 5.53
CA PRO A 10 -1.51 -2.52 5.79
C PRO A 10 -0.29 -2.15 4.93
N ILE A 11 0.39 -3.11 4.30
CA ILE A 11 1.69 -2.88 3.65
C ILE A 11 1.59 -1.92 2.45
N PRO A 12 0.65 -2.09 1.49
CA PRO A 12 0.53 -1.20 0.35
C PRO A 12 0.34 0.27 0.74
N PHE A 13 -0.46 0.51 1.79
CA PHE A 13 -0.74 1.84 2.32
C PHE A 13 0.49 2.48 2.95
N ALA A 14 1.24 1.72 3.76
CA ALA A 14 2.47 2.19 4.39
C ALA A 14 3.56 2.52 3.35
N LEU A 15 3.69 1.70 2.29
CA LEU A 15 4.62 1.97 1.20
C LEU A 15 4.25 3.24 0.41
N ALA A 16 2.95 3.44 0.16
CA ALA A 16 2.46 4.66 -0.48
C ALA A 16 2.69 5.90 0.40
N GLU A 17 2.46 5.82 1.71
CA GLU A 17 2.75 6.89 2.67
C GLU A 17 4.24 7.22 2.71
N TYR A 18 5.10 6.20 2.73
CA TYR A 18 6.55 6.40 2.70
C TYR A 18 7.00 7.12 1.42
N ASN A 19 6.46 6.75 0.26
CA ASN A 19 6.86 7.31 -1.03
C ASN A 19 6.25 8.69 -1.32
N ALA A 20 4.98 8.91 -0.97
CA ALA A 20 4.21 10.07 -1.40
C ALA A 20 3.63 10.92 -0.24
N GLY A 21 3.87 10.51 1.01
CA GLY A 21 3.42 11.20 2.22
C GLY A 21 2.05 10.76 2.72
N ALA A 22 1.82 10.94 4.03
CA ALA A 22 0.62 10.47 4.73
C ALA A 22 -0.68 11.05 4.16
N SER A 23 -0.71 12.36 3.87
CA SER A 23 -1.91 13.02 3.33
C SER A 23 -2.37 12.42 1.99
N ARG A 24 -1.43 12.01 1.13
CA ARG A 24 -1.75 11.38 -0.16
C ARG A 24 -2.26 9.97 0.03
N ALA A 25 -1.57 9.17 0.85
CA ALA A 25 -2.01 7.81 1.19
C ALA A 25 -3.41 7.79 1.80
N GLN A 26 -3.70 8.69 2.73
CA GLN A 26 -5.04 8.87 3.31
C GLN A 26 -6.10 9.27 2.28
N ARG A 27 -5.78 10.19 1.36
CA ARG A 27 -6.72 10.55 0.30
C ARG A 27 -7.04 9.34 -0.59
N TRP A 28 -6.05 8.54 -0.97
CA TRP A 28 -6.26 7.35 -1.80
C TRP A 28 -6.96 6.21 -1.04
N SER A 29 -6.82 6.13 0.28
CA SER A 29 -7.57 5.18 1.11
C SER A 29 -9.05 5.55 1.29
N GLY A 30 -9.45 6.76 0.88
CA GLY A 30 -10.82 7.27 1.03
C GLY A 30 -10.99 8.29 2.17
N GLY A 31 -9.93 8.62 2.90
CA GLY A 31 -9.94 9.56 4.02
C GLY A 31 -10.08 8.87 5.38
N ASN A 32 -10.23 9.68 6.44
CA ASN A 32 -10.35 9.20 7.81
C ASN A 32 -11.74 8.58 8.04
N GLY A 33 -11.78 7.38 8.65
CA GLY A 33 -13.03 6.73 9.08
C GLY A 33 -13.73 5.88 8.00
N VAL A 34 -13.06 5.61 6.87
CA VAL A 34 -13.56 4.67 5.86
C VAL A 34 -13.29 3.24 6.30
N ALA A 35 -14.22 2.33 5.99
CA ALA A 35 -14.02 0.89 6.14
C ALA A 35 -12.74 0.43 5.42
N GLU A 36 -12.22 -0.73 5.80
CA GLU A 36 -11.11 -1.34 5.07
C GLU A 36 -11.40 -1.40 3.57
N ILE A 37 -10.40 -1.15 2.75
CA ILE A 37 -10.53 -1.27 1.30
C ILE A 37 -9.55 -2.32 0.79
N PRO A 38 -9.94 -3.12 -0.21
CA PRO A 38 -9.01 -4.05 -0.84
C PRO A 38 -7.80 -3.34 -1.42
N GLU A 39 -6.62 -3.95 -1.32
CA GLU A 39 -5.37 -3.47 -1.92
C GLU A 39 -5.56 -3.08 -3.40
N SER A 40 -6.22 -3.93 -4.19
CA SER A 40 -6.42 -3.68 -5.61
C SER A 40 -7.21 -2.40 -5.88
N GLN A 41 -8.19 -2.09 -5.02
CA GLN A 41 -8.94 -0.84 -5.09
C GLN A 41 -8.08 0.35 -4.65
N PHE A 42 -7.26 0.19 -3.61
CA PHE A 42 -6.32 1.22 -3.16
C PHE A 42 -5.32 1.59 -4.27
N LEU A 43 -4.67 0.60 -4.88
CA LEU A 43 -3.70 0.80 -5.96
C LEU A 43 -4.31 1.54 -7.16
N GLN A 44 -5.56 1.23 -7.52
CA GLN A 44 -6.28 1.94 -8.58
C GLN A 44 -6.54 3.41 -8.26
N LYS A 45 -6.72 3.76 -6.98
CA LYS A 45 -6.93 5.15 -6.53
C LYS A 45 -5.66 5.98 -6.47
N ILE A 46 -4.48 5.36 -6.48
CA ILE A 46 -3.19 6.08 -6.53
C ILE A 46 -3.10 6.80 -7.88
N ASP A 47 -3.24 8.12 -7.86
CA ASP A 47 -3.21 8.96 -9.06
C ASP A 47 -1.77 9.30 -9.52
N PHE A 48 -0.75 8.93 -8.74
CA PHE A 48 0.65 9.06 -9.09
C PHE A 48 1.19 7.76 -9.68
N PRO A 49 1.41 7.66 -11.01
CA PRO A 49 1.81 6.40 -11.65
C PRO A 49 3.15 5.86 -11.15
N ALA A 50 4.08 6.74 -10.78
CA ALA A 50 5.38 6.35 -10.23
C ALA A 50 5.22 5.72 -8.83
N THR A 51 4.37 6.27 -7.98
CA THR A 51 4.07 5.71 -6.65
C THR A 51 3.38 4.36 -6.75
N ARG A 52 2.41 4.20 -7.65
CA ARG A 52 1.77 2.89 -7.87
C ARG A 52 2.78 1.82 -8.27
N ARG A 53 3.62 2.11 -9.28
CA ARG A 53 4.69 1.19 -9.71
C ARG A 53 5.69 0.90 -8.60
N TYR A 54 6.02 1.89 -7.78
CA TYR A 54 6.90 1.70 -6.63
C TYR A 54 6.30 0.66 -5.66
N VAL A 55 5.06 0.85 -5.23
CA VAL A 55 4.37 -0.07 -4.31
C VAL A 55 4.32 -1.49 -4.89
N GLU A 56 3.84 -1.65 -6.12
CA GLU A 56 3.76 -2.93 -6.83
C GLU A 56 5.14 -3.63 -6.87
N SER A 57 6.19 -2.90 -7.26
CA SER A 57 7.54 -3.48 -7.40
C SER A 57 8.15 -3.98 -6.08
N ILE A 58 7.82 -3.32 -4.96
CA ILE A 58 8.32 -3.70 -3.64
C ILE A 58 7.59 -4.95 -3.14
N ILE A 59 6.27 -5.01 -3.33
CA ILE A 59 5.44 -6.16 -2.96
C ILE A 59 5.86 -7.38 -3.77
N ASP A 60 6.02 -7.25 -5.09
CA ASP A 60 6.49 -8.33 -5.96
C ASP A 60 7.85 -8.89 -5.52
N ARG A 61 8.78 -7.99 -5.16
CA ARG A 61 10.11 -8.36 -4.68
C ARG A 61 10.06 -9.03 -3.32
N TYR A 62 9.23 -8.52 -2.41
CA TYR A 62 9.00 -9.14 -1.11
C TYR A 62 8.46 -10.57 -1.27
N GLU A 63 7.45 -10.77 -2.12
CA GLU A 63 6.87 -12.09 -2.39
C GLU A 63 7.86 -13.04 -3.08
N PHE A 64 8.70 -12.53 -3.98
CA PHE A 64 9.78 -13.31 -4.58
C PHE A 64 10.74 -13.85 -3.51
N TYR A 65 11.24 -12.99 -2.62
CA TYR A 65 12.17 -13.41 -1.57
C TYR A 65 11.50 -14.28 -0.50
N ARG A 66 10.24 -14.01 -0.16
CA ARG A 66 9.47 -14.83 0.78
C ARG A 66 9.26 -16.26 0.29
N ARG A 67 9.04 -16.43 -1.01
CA ARG A 67 8.97 -17.77 -1.64
C ARG A 67 10.33 -18.44 -1.72
N ARG A 68 11.37 -17.68 -2.09
CA ARG A 68 12.73 -18.21 -2.26
C ARG A 68 13.40 -18.62 -0.95
N GLY A 69 13.18 -17.88 0.14
CA GLY A 69 13.72 -18.17 1.48
C GLY A 69 12.93 -19.22 2.27
N ARG A 70 11.89 -19.82 1.68
CA ARG A 70 11.13 -20.96 2.24
C ARG A 70 11.60 -22.33 1.72
N MET A 71 12.64 -22.35 0.88
CA MET A 71 13.41 -23.56 0.56
C MET A 71 14.56 -23.70 1.56
#